data_AF-A0A932DIU8-F1
#
_entry.id   AF-A0A932DIU8-F1
#
_cell.length_a   1.000
_cell.length_b   1.000
_cell.length_c   1.000
_cell.angle_alpha   90.00
_cell.angle_beta   90.00
_cell.angle_gamma   90.00
#
_symmetry.space_group_name_H-M   'P 1'
#
loop_
_entity.id
_entity.type
_entity.pdbx_description
1 polymer ?
#
loop_
_entity_poly.entity_id
_entity_poly.type
_entity_poly.pdbx_seq_one_letter_code
_entity_poly.pdbx_strand_id
1 'polypeptide(L)'
;MGRLFGTDGVRGVRVEVRNVPPGAVAEVDPRTIQVQVQGPISVVSRLGPQDFLARVDVNGDVQEGRRRVKVIIEAPRQIEVLAVMPAEVVVTVRKGG
;
A
#
# COMPACT_ATOMS: atom_id res chain seq x y z
N MET A 1 8.88 -34.43 -2.35
CA MET A 1 9.52 -33.14 -2.04
C MET A 1 8.41 -32.10 -1.88
N GLY A 2 8.10 -31.66 -0.67
CA GLY A 2 7.05 -30.65 -0.45
C GLY A 2 7.52 -29.28 -0.95
N ARG A 3 6.63 -28.51 -1.58
CA ARG A 3 6.92 -27.11 -1.91
C ARG A 3 7.15 -26.35 -0.61
N LEU A 4 8.33 -25.78 -0.43
CA LEU A 4 8.65 -24.97 0.75
C LEU A 4 7.96 -23.62 0.63
N PHE A 5 6.96 -23.40 1.48
CA PHE A 5 6.32 -22.10 1.65
C PHE A 5 6.99 -21.35 2.81
N GLY A 6 7.22 -20.05 2.62
CA GLY A 6 7.78 -19.15 3.61
C GLY A 6 6.84 -17.98 3.89
N THR A 7 7.09 -17.28 4.99
CA THR A 7 6.46 -16.00 5.33
C THR A 7 7.55 -14.94 5.49
N ASP A 8 7.26 -13.71 5.08
CA ASP A 8 8.16 -12.58 5.29
C ASP A 8 7.38 -11.27 5.47
N GLY A 9 8.04 -10.28 6.09
CA GLY A 9 7.51 -8.95 6.34
C GLY A 9 8.26 -7.90 5.53
N VAL A 10 7.71 -7.49 4.40
CA VAL A 10 8.31 -6.48 3.52
C VAL A 10 7.99 -5.09 4.06
N ARG A 11 9.03 -4.33 4.39
CA ARG A 11 8.93 -2.98 4.97
C ARG A 11 9.29 -1.91 3.95
N GLY A 12 8.70 -0.73 4.10
CA GLY A 12 9.04 0.43 3.27
C GLY A 12 8.29 0.48 1.95
N VAL A 13 7.19 -0.25 1.81
CA VAL A 13 6.33 -0.19 0.62
C VAL A 13 5.70 1.21 0.57
N ARG A 14 5.93 1.94 -0.52
CA ARG A 14 5.44 3.33 -0.68
C ARG A 14 3.97 3.33 -1.03
N VAL A 15 3.18 4.14 -0.32
CA VAL A 15 1.76 4.33 -0.62
C VAL A 15 1.58 5.46 -1.63
N GLU A 16 0.91 5.15 -2.73
CA GLU A 16 0.53 6.12 -3.76
C GLU A 16 -0.91 6.60 -3.57
N VAL A 17 -1.15 7.88 -3.82
CA VAL A 17 -2.49 8.47 -3.75
C VAL A 17 -3.03 8.60 -5.17
N ARG A 18 -4.21 8.02 -5.43
CA ARG A 18 -4.87 8.05 -6.75
C ARG A 18 -6.17 8.86 -6.72
N ASN A 19 -6.58 9.28 -7.92
CA ASN A 19 -7.82 10.03 -8.17
C ASN A 19 -7.90 11.42 -7.50
N VAL A 20 -6.76 12.04 -7.22
CA VAL A 20 -6.71 13.40 -6.64
C VAL A 20 -7.39 14.41 -7.58
N PRO A 21 -8.34 15.23 -7.09
CA PRO A 21 -9.01 16.24 -7.90
C PRO A 21 -8.03 17.21 -8.58
N PRO A 22 -8.32 17.69 -9.80
CA PRO A 22 -7.50 18.69 -10.46
C PRO A 22 -7.48 19.99 -9.63
N GLY A 23 -6.29 20.56 -9.44
CA GLY A 23 -6.12 21.73 -8.58
C GLY A 23 -6.19 21.40 -7.09
N ALA A 24 -6.07 20.14 -6.67
CA ALA A 24 -5.88 19.73 -5.29
C ALA A 24 -4.52 19.06 -5.08
N VAL A 25 -4.01 19.13 -3.85
CA VAL A 25 -2.82 18.42 -3.39
C VAL A 25 -3.27 17.41 -2.32
N ALA A 26 -2.80 16.18 -2.46
CA ALA A 26 -3.04 15.13 -1.48
C ALA A 26 -1.74 14.66 -0.85
N GLU A 27 -1.74 14.53 0.47
CA GLU A 27 -0.63 14.02 1.27
C GLU A 27 -1.10 12.78 2.03
N VAL A 28 -0.25 11.77 2.13
CA VAL A 28 -0.53 10.53 2.87
C VAL A 28 0.46 10.37 4.02
N ASP A 29 -0.06 9.96 5.18
CA ASP A 29 0.71 9.67 6.38
C ASP A 29 0.20 8.40 7.07
N PRO A 30 1.06 7.39 7.34
CA PRO A 30 2.47 7.32 6.90
C PRO A 30 2.61 7.12 5.38
N ARG A 31 3.74 7.57 4.82
CA ARG A 31 4.08 7.40 3.39
C ARG A 31 4.50 5.98 3.02
N THR A 32 4.88 5.18 4.02
CA THR A 32 5.31 3.82 3.85
C THR A 32 4.61 2.91 4.84
N ILE A 33 4.44 1.65 4.42
CA ILE A 33 3.79 0.61 5.20
C ILE A 33 4.62 -0.67 5.20
N GLN A 34 4.22 -1.61 6.04
CA GLN A 34 4.71 -2.97 6.07
C GLN A 34 3.63 -3.93 5.58
N VAL A 35 4.03 -4.91 4.77
CA VAL A 35 3.14 -5.95 4.25
C VAL A 35 3.69 -7.30 4.68
N GLN A 36 2.87 -8.11 5.35
CA GLN A 36 3.17 -9.49 5.65
C GLN A 36 2.65 -10.39 4.54
N VAL A 37 3.48 -11.29 4.06
CA VAL A 37 3.18 -12.13 2.90
C VAL A 37 3.54 -13.59 3.13
N GLN A 38 2.90 -14.46 2.35
CA GLN A 38 3.18 -15.88 2.26
C GLN A 38 3.30 -16.33 0.81
N GLY A 39 4.19 -17.28 0.55
CA GLY A 39 4.36 -17.84 -0.79
C GLY A 39 5.54 -18.80 -0.90
N PRO A 40 5.93 -19.21 -2.11
CA PRO A 40 7.11 -20.04 -2.32
C PRO A 40 8.37 -19.34 -1.79
N ILE A 41 9.19 -20.06 -1.01
CA ILE A 41 10.34 -19.46 -0.33
C ILE A 41 11.34 -18.78 -1.28
N SER A 42 11.50 -19.33 -2.49
CA SER A 42 12.37 -18.77 -3.53
C SER A 42 11.89 -17.42 -4.07
N VAL A 43 10.58 -17.14 -3.98
CA VAL A 43 9.98 -15.86 -4.36
C VAL A 43 10.02 -14.92 -3.17
N VAL A 44 9.51 -15.37 -2.01
CA VAL A 44 9.41 -14.57 -0.78
C VAL A 44 10.76 -13.98 -0.37
N SER A 45 11.83 -14.77 -0.39
CA SER A 45 13.19 -14.32 -0.03
C SER A 45 13.80 -13.26 -0.95
N ARG A 46 13.16 -12.96 -2.08
CA ARG A 46 13.61 -11.96 -3.07
C ARG A 46 12.70 -10.74 -3.13
N LEU A 47 11.59 -10.73 -2.40
CA LEU A 47 10.63 -9.64 -2.42
C LEU A 47 11.23 -8.39 -1.76
N GLY A 48 11.15 -7.27 -2.47
CA GLY A 48 11.45 -5.95 -1.97
C GLY A 48 10.21 -5.06 -1.97
N PRO A 49 10.30 -3.87 -1.37
CA PRO A 49 9.17 -2.94 -1.28
C PRO A 49 8.67 -2.41 -2.64
N GLN A 50 9.53 -2.46 -3.67
CA GLN A 50 9.22 -2.01 -5.04
C GLN A 50 8.36 -3.03 -5.81
N ASP A 51 8.26 -4.28 -5.33
CA ASP A 51 7.47 -5.34 -5.96
C ASP A 51 5.97 -5.25 -5.62
N PHE A 52 5.61 -4.34 -4.71
CA PHE A 52 4.24 -4.14 -4.25
C PHE A 52 3.71 -2.79 -4.72
N LEU A 53 2.49 -2.78 -5.22
CA LEU A 53 1.77 -1.56 -5.51
C LEU A 53 0.79 -1.28 -4.37
N ALA A 54 1.15 -0.34 -3.49
CA ALA A 54 0.28 0.15 -2.44
C ALA A 54 -0.39 1.45 -2.88
N ARG A 55 -1.72 1.49 -2.85
CA ARG A 55 -2.47 2.67 -3.24
C ARG A 55 -3.64 2.97 -2.32
N VAL A 56 -3.99 4.25 -2.26
CA VAL A 56 -5.22 4.75 -1.66
C VAL A 56 -5.98 5.59 -2.67
N ASP A 57 -7.29 5.38 -2.73
CA ASP A 57 -8.16 6.10 -3.63
C ASP A 57 -8.83 7.27 -2.90
N VAL A 58 -8.65 8.46 -3.46
CA VAL A 58 -9.24 9.70 -2.98
C VAL A 58 -10.28 10.06 -4.01
N ASN A 59 -11.49 9.51 -3.87
CA ASN A 59 -12.55 9.68 -4.86
C ASN A 59 -12.80 11.18 -5.15
N GLY A 60 -13.01 11.57 -6.41
CA GLY A 60 -12.97 12.99 -6.84
C GLY A 60 -13.93 13.95 -6.10
N ASP A 61 -14.94 13.42 -5.41
CA ASP A 61 -15.91 14.16 -4.57
C ASP A 61 -15.41 14.43 -3.14
N VAL A 62 -14.13 14.15 -2.85
CA VAL A 62 -13.52 14.35 -1.54
C VAL A 62 -13.44 15.85 -1.21
N GLN A 63 -14.31 16.27 -0.30
CA GLN A 63 -14.17 17.54 0.42
C GLN A 63 -12.79 17.62 1.10
N GLU A 64 -12.19 18.81 1.06
CA GLU A 64 -10.90 19.12 1.71
C GLU A 64 -10.89 18.64 3.16
N GLY A 65 -9.73 18.15 3.62
CA GLY A 65 -9.54 17.69 5.00
C GLY A 65 -8.83 16.36 5.14
N ARG A 66 -8.76 15.89 6.39
CA ARG A 66 -8.11 14.64 6.78
C ARG A 66 -9.11 13.50 6.88
N ARG A 67 -8.79 12.36 6.27
CA ARG A 67 -9.60 11.14 6.36
C ARG A 67 -8.72 9.91 6.48
N ARG A 68 -9.21 8.89 7.18
CA ARG A 68 -8.61 7.56 7.17
C ARG A 68 -9.10 6.78 5.96
N VAL A 69 -8.18 6.18 5.23
CA VAL A 69 -8.45 5.40 4.03
C VAL A 69 -7.72 4.08 4.14
N LYS A 70 -8.39 3.00 3.76
CA LYS A 70 -7.80 1.66 3.72
C LYS A 70 -6.80 1.57 2.57
N VAL A 71 -5.63 1.00 2.86
CA VAL A 71 -4.61 0.77 1.84
C VAL A 71 -4.98 -0.45 1.01
N ILE A 72 -4.97 -0.29 -0.30
CA ILE A 72 -5.16 -1.37 -1.28
C ILE A 72 -3.76 -1.82 -1.73
N ILE A 73 -3.46 -3.10 -1.55
CA ILE A 73 -2.19 -3.71 -1.97
C ILE A 73 -2.43 -4.63 -3.15
N GLU A 74 -1.61 -4.48 -4.18
CA GLU A 74 -1.46 -5.47 -5.25
C GLU A 74 -0.08 -6.11 -5.10
N ALA A 75 -0.07 -7.42 -4.86
CA ALA A 75 1.13 -8.22 -4.69
C ALA A 75 1.45 -9.03 -5.97
N PRO A 76 2.71 -9.46 -6.15
CA PRO A 76 3.10 -10.32 -7.27
C PRO A 76 2.32 -11.64 -7.31
N ARG A 77 2.28 -12.29 -8.47
CA ARG A 77 1.68 -13.62 -8.62
C ARG A 77 2.35 -14.60 -7.65
N GLN A 78 1.57 -15.56 -7.15
CA GLN A 78 2.02 -16.61 -6.23
C GLN A 78 2.35 -16.11 -4.80
N ILE A 79 2.10 -14.83 -4.52
CA ILE A 79 2.21 -14.24 -3.19
C ILE A 79 0.82 -13.93 -2.64
N GLU A 80 0.58 -14.35 -1.41
CA GLU A 80 -0.61 -14.04 -0.65
C GLU A 80 -0.28 -12.99 0.40
N VAL A 81 -1.10 -11.93 0.47
CA VAL A 81 -0.96 -10.88 1.49
C VAL A 81 -1.72 -11.31 2.73
N LEU A 82 -1.01 -11.53 3.83
CA LEU A 82 -1.59 -11.93 5.11
C LEU A 82 -2.05 -10.71 5.92
N ALA A 83 -1.25 -9.65 5.93
CA ALA A 83 -1.55 -8.44 6.70
C ALA A 83 -0.87 -7.19 6.12
N VAL A 84 -1.45 -6.03 6.41
CA VAL A 84 -0.92 -4.72 6.05
C VAL A 84 -0.89 -3.85 7.31
N MET A 85 0.24 -3.19 7.56
CA MET A 85 0.50 -2.45 8.79
C MET A 85 1.14 -1.09 8.50
N PRO A 86 0.47 0.03 8.84
CA PRO A 86 -0.96 0.10 9.20
C PRO A 86 -1.87 -0.28 8.02
N ALA A 87 -3.04 -0.86 8.32
CA ALA A 87 -4.04 -1.22 7.30
C ALA A 87 -4.79 0.02 6.75
N GLU A 88 -4.78 1.10 7.52
CA GLU A 88 -5.36 2.40 7.15
C GLU A 88 -4.30 3.48 7.30
N VAL A 89 -4.34 4.45 6.41
CA VAL A 89 -3.47 5.64 6.43
C VAL A 89 -4.33 6.89 6.43
N VAL A 90 -3.77 7.98 6.92
CA VAL A 90 -4.43 9.28 6.88
C VAL A 90 -4.06 9.96 5.57
N VAL A 91 -5.08 10.32 4.79
CA VAL A 91 -4.93 11.17 3.61
C VAL A 91 -5.45 12.55 3.93
N THR A 92 -4.65 13.57 3.64
CA THR A 92 -5.02 14.98 3.75
C THR A 92 -5.14 15.56 2.35
N VAL A 93 -6.30 16.13 2.02
CA VAL A 93 -6.54 16.82 0.73
C VAL A 93 -6.74 18.30 0.98
N ARG A 94 -6.10 19.14 0.16
CA ARG A 94 -6.21 20.61 0.21
C ARG A 94 -6.21 21.18 -1.21
N LYS A 95 -6.81 22.36 -1.43
CA LYS A 95 -6.63 23.10 -2.69
C LYS A 95 -5.15 23.35 -2.98
N GLY A 96 -4.73 23.01 -4.18
CA GLY A 96 -3.51 23.50 -4.80
C GLY A 96 -3.73 24.96 -5.16
N GLY A 97 -2.85 25.83 -4.65
CA GLY A 97 -2.92 27.27 -4.88
C GLY A 97 -2.65 27.67 -6.32
#